data_AF-A0A520KW58-F1
#
_entry.id   AF-A0A520KW58-F1
#
_cell.length_a   1.000
_cell.length_b   1.000
_cell.length_c   1.000
_cell.angle_alpha   90.00
_cell.angle_beta   90.00
_cell.angle_gamma   90.00
#
_symmetry.space_group_name_H-M   'P 1'
#
loop_
_entity.id
_entity.type
_entity.pdbx_description
1 polymer ?
#
loop_
_entity_poly.entity_id
_entity_poly.type
_entity_poly.pdbx_seq_one_letter_code
_entity_poly.pdbx_strand_id
1 'polypeptide(L)'
;MITITIAIVAWALVVAFLALIAGTFEDLESDVGSQSNPNSQVQLAAQVGYVNRFFNKAISGEPPAYGVYCAVSAGIAWLLLSNGLAAILAIPIGAGVAAIVHVTLASTAHLGRASAQKRFEQPIYMDVFIKQLLPIATHGFVAVLSITTICYIQASVMPEGLQSIFPMPLLGLIWGITIGSIGSSVGDVHYGTEREFQDRPFGEGKRVTYHGKITRYAECGIRNQNDIVYFCAKHGGPVTGLVFGSILLFENWRSLLGLMIGMTPEAQVWWSIGIGVGIVIVLIVINYLLVGFARKKYGEFVGE
;
A
#
# COMPACT_ATOMS: atom_id res chain seq x y z
N MET A 1 8.18 34.27 -11.18
CA MET A 1 7.91 33.66 -9.85
C MET A 1 6.51 33.07 -9.77
N ILE A 2 5.42 33.83 -9.96
CA ILE A 2 4.03 33.35 -9.84
C ILE A 2 3.75 32.08 -10.68
N THR A 3 4.16 32.05 -11.95
CA THR A 3 3.93 30.90 -12.85
C THR A 3 4.70 29.64 -12.42
N ILE A 4 5.90 29.79 -11.85
CA ILE A 4 6.73 28.68 -11.38
C ILE A 4 6.13 28.11 -10.09
N THR A 5 5.67 28.96 -9.17
CA THR A 5 5.00 28.54 -7.94
C THR A 5 3.69 27.81 -8.23
N ILE A 6 2.88 28.29 -9.19
CA ILE A 6 1.65 27.61 -9.62
C ILE A 6 1.96 26.23 -10.22
N ALA A 7 2.99 26.12 -11.06
CA ALA A 7 3.39 24.85 -11.65
C ALA A 7 3.86 23.83 -10.59
N ILE A 8 4.64 24.27 -9.59
CA ILE A 8 5.11 23.40 -8.49
C ILE A 8 3.92 22.92 -7.65
N VAL A 9 3.01 23.82 -7.28
CA VAL A 9 1.80 23.45 -6.53
C VAL A 9 0.94 22.47 -7.32
N ALA A 10 0.77 22.69 -8.63
CA ALA A 10 0.02 21.77 -9.49
C ALA A 10 0.66 20.38 -9.53
N TRP A 11 1.98 20.29 -9.71
CA TRP A 11 2.69 19.00 -9.71
C TRP A 11 2.64 18.31 -8.35
N ALA A 12 2.75 19.05 -7.24
CA ALA A 12 2.60 18.49 -5.90
C ALA A 12 1.20 17.88 -5.68
N LEU A 13 0.15 18.56 -6.14
CA LEU A 13 -1.23 18.05 -6.07
C LEU A 13 -1.43 16.81 -6.95
N VAL A 14 -0.86 16.80 -8.16
CA VAL A 14 -0.89 15.62 -9.05
C VAL A 14 -0.18 14.43 -8.40
N VAL A 15 1.00 14.64 -7.80
CA VAL A 15 1.73 13.59 -7.08
C VAL A 15 0.92 13.06 -5.90
N ALA A 16 0.29 13.93 -5.10
CA ALA A 16 -0.56 13.52 -4.00
C ALA A 16 -1.80 12.74 -4.47
N PHE A 17 -2.41 13.14 -5.58
CA PHE A 17 -3.56 12.44 -6.16
C PHE A 17 -3.18 11.06 -6.72
N LEU A 18 -2.04 10.95 -7.41
CA LEU A 18 -1.49 9.67 -7.87
C LEU A 18 -1.14 8.77 -6.68
N ALA A 19 -0.62 9.33 -5.59
CA ALA A 19 -0.35 8.57 -4.36
C ALA A 19 -1.65 8.06 -3.73
N LEU A 20 -2.72 8.86 -3.74
CA LEU A 20 -4.04 8.41 -3.29
C LEU A 20 -4.54 7.22 -4.10
N ILE A 21 -4.46 7.29 -5.44
CA ILE A 21 -4.81 6.17 -6.31
C ILE A 21 -3.93 4.97 -6.00
N ALA A 22 -2.61 5.17 -5.90
CA ALA A 22 -1.68 4.09 -5.64
C ALA A 22 -2.04 3.36 -4.35
N GLY A 23 -2.19 4.08 -3.23
CA GLY A 23 -2.48 3.49 -1.93
C GLY A 23 -3.84 2.80 -1.90
N THR A 24 -4.84 3.35 -2.59
CA THR A 24 -6.16 2.70 -2.71
C THR A 24 -6.05 1.35 -3.41
N PHE A 25 -5.37 1.29 -4.54
CA PHE A 25 -5.29 0.08 -5.34
C PHE A 25 -4.28 -0.93 -4.80
N GLU A 26 -3.28 -0.49 -4.05
CA GLU A 26 -2.36 -1.37 -3.34
C GLU A 26 -3.07 -2.17 -2.26
N ASP A 27 -3.87 -1.50 -1.43
CA ASP A 27 -4.71 -2.11 -0.40
C ASP A 27 -5.64 -3.19 -0.99
N LEU A 28 -6.36 -2.84 -2.06
CA LEU A 28 -7.29 -3.78 -2.70
C LEU A 28 -6.56 -4.98 -3.31
N GLU A 29 -5.39 -4.77 -3.86
CA GLU A 29 -4.58 -5.85 -4.40
C GLU A 29 -4.10 -6.80 -3.29
N SER A 30 -3.63 -6.24 -2.17
CA SER A 30 -3.14 -7.01 -1.05
C SER A 30 -4.26 -7.82 -0.37
N ASP A 31 -5.48 -7.27 -0.35
CA ASP A 31 -6.71 -7.92 0.07
C ASP A 31 -7.11 -9.08 -0.84
N VAL A 32 -7.03 -8.90 -2.17
CA VAL A 32 -7.29 -10.01 -3.11
C VAL A 32 -6.31 -11.15 -2.85
N GLY A 33 -5.05 -10.85 -2.55
CA GLY A 33 -4.01 -11.88 -2.43
C GLY A 33 -3.67 -12.33 -1.00
N SER A 34 -4.43 -11.93 0.01
CA SER A 34 -4.15 -12.25 1.42
C SER A 34 -2.71 -11.93 1.86
N GLN A 35 -2.19 -10.77 1.45
CA GLN A 35 -0.87 -10.33 1.89
C GLN A 35 -0.93 -9.45 3.15
N SER A 36 -2.04 -8.73 3.33
CA SER A 36 -2.35 -7.81 4.44
C SER A 36 -2.77 -8.54 5.71
N ASN A 37 -2.56 -7.98 6.90
CA ASN A 37 -3.14 -8.43 8.16
C ASN A 37 -4.62 -7.98 8.28
N PRO A 38 -5.55 -8.80 8.81
CA PRO A 38 -5.44 -10.19 9.22
C PRO A 38 -5.51 -11.22 8.09
N ASN A 39 -5.60 -10.81 6.83
CA ASN A 39 -5.78 -11.71 5.70
C ASN A 39 -4.61 -12.70 5.53
N SER A 40 -3.40 -12.28 5.87
CA SER A 40 -2.18 -13.07 5.93
C SER A 40 -2.26 -14.19 6.97
N GLN A 41 -3.15 -14.07 7.96
CA GLN A 41 -3.34 -15.10 8.98
C GLN A 41 -4.04 -16.37 8.43
N VAL A 42 -4.66 -16.29 7.23
CA VAL A 42 -5.11 -17.49 6.50
C VAL A 42 -3.95 -18.46 6.22
N GLN A 43 -2.71 -17.96 6.22
CA GLN A 43 -1.50 -18.78 6.11
C GLN A 43 -1.40 -19.84 7.20
N LEU A 44 -1.98 -19.61 8.37
CA LEU A 44 -1.90 -20.55 9.50
C LEU A 44 -3.21 -21.34 9.68
N ALA A 45 -4.27 -20.99 8.96
CA ALA A 45 -5.61 -21.53 9.17
C ALA A 45 -5.65 -23.07 9.10
N ALA A 46 -5.02 -23.67 8.09
CA ALA A 46 -4.99 -25.12 7.94
C ALA A 46 -4.25 -25.81 9.11
N GLN A 47 -3.19 -25.18 9.65
CA GLN A 47 -2.40 -25.72 10.75
C GLN A 47 -3.19 -25.80 12.07
N VAL A 48 -4.20 -24.95 12.23
CA VAL A 48 -5.11 -24.93 13.37
C VAL A 48 -6.48 -25.56 13.05
N GLY A 49 -6.56 -26.36 11.99
CA GLY A 49 -7.72 -27.19 11.66
C GLY A 49 -8.80 -26.51 10.80
N TYR A 50 -8.49 -25.38 10.15
CA TYR A 50 -9.42 -24.68 9.26
C TYR A 50 -8.94 -24.69 7.80
N VAL A 51 -9.53 -25.60 7.01
CA VAL A 51 -9.41 -25.54 5.55
C VAL A 51 -10.08 -24.26 5.04
N ASN A 52 -9.45 -23.60 4.06
CA ASN A 52 -9.89 -22.29 3.58
C ASN A 52 -9.86 -22.16 2.05
N ARG A 53 -10.61 -21.19 1.53
CA ARG A 53 -10.69 -20.89 0.09
C ARG A 53 -10.08 -19.52 -0.25
N PHE A 54 -9.02 -19.13 0.45
CA PHE A 54 -8.33 -17.85 0.23
C PHE A 54 -7.11 -18.03 -0.67
N PHE A 55 -6.91 -17.09 -1.57
CA PHE A 55 -5.70 -16.98 -2.38
C PHE A 55 -4.55 -16.38 -1.57
N ASN A 56 -3.59 -17.21 -1.20
CA ASN A 56 -2.45 -16.77 -0.41
C ASN A 56 -1.21 -16.44 -1.25
N LYS A 57 -0.94 -15.17 -1.53
CA LYS A 57 0.21 -14.70 -2.32
C LYS A 57 1.42 -14.27 -1.49
N ALA A 58 1.32 -14.27 -0.17
CA ALA A 58 2.35 -13.69 0.70
C ALA A 58 3.67 -14.46 0.59
N ILE A 59 4.65 -13.98 -0.17
CA ILE A 59 6.02 -14.53 -0.16
C ILE A 59 6.86 -13.81 0.90
N SER A 60 6.67 -12.50 0.98
CA SER A 60 7.25 -11.57 1.94
C SER A 60 6.13 -10.60 2.40
N GLY A 61 6.42 -9.70 3.33
CA GLY A 61 5.48 -8.62 3.66
C GLY A 61 5.12 -7.79 2.42
N GLU A 62 4.06 -7.00 2.51
CA GLU A 62 3.69 -6.03 1.47
C GLU A 62 4.82 -5.07 1.10
N PRO A 63 5.60 -4.50 2.06
CA PRO A 63 6.61 -3.51 1.71
C PRO A 63 7.71 -4.06 0.77
N PRO A 64 8.34 -5.22 1.04
CA PRO A 64 9.32 -5.76 0.12
C PRO A 64 8.74 -6.15 -1.25
N ALA A 65 7.51 -6.67 -1.29
CA ALA A 65 6.87 -7.07 -2.54
C ALA A 65 6.60 -5.86 -3.45
N TYR A 66 5.95 -4.82 -2.93
CA TYR A 66 5.68 -3.59 -3.67
C TYR A 66 6.95 -2.83 -4.01
N GLY A 67 7.96 -2.87 -3.14
CA GLY A 67 9.30 -2.36 -3.45
C GLY A 67 9.88 -2.98 -4.72
N VAL A 68 9.81 -4.31 -4.86
CA VAL A 68 10.30 -5.02 -6.05
C VAL A 68 9.47 -4.66 -7.28
N TYR A 69 8.14 -4.68 -7.20
CA TYR A 69 7.27 -4.41 -8.35
C TYR A 69 7.46 -3.00 -8.89
N CYS A 70 7.53 -2.01 -8.00
CA CYS A 70 7.73 -0.61 -8.37
C CYS A 70 9.15 -0.35 -8.88
N ALA A 71 10.18 -0.99 -8.29
CA ALA A 71 11.55 -0.90 -8.78
C ALA A 71 11.72 -1.48 -10.19
N VAL A 72 11.11 -2.64 -10.47
CA VAL A 72 11.10 -3.25 -11.81
C VAL A 72 10.40 -2.32 -12.80
N SER A 73 9.22 -1.82 -12.44
CA SER A 73 8.44 -0.94 -13.32
C SER A 73 9.19 0.35 -13.67
N ALA A 74 9.72 1.03 -12.66
CA ALA A 74 10.49 2.25 -12.83
C ALA A 74 11.83 1.99 -13.55
N GLY A 75 12.45 0.82 -13.35
CA GLY A 75 13.59 0.33 -14.13
C GLY A 75 13.34 0.26 -15.61
N ILE A 76 12.28 -0.45 -16.01
CA ILE A 76 11.90 -0.60 -17.42
C ILE A 76 11.48 0.74 -18.01
N ALA A 77 10.65 1.52 -17.30
CA ALA A 77 10.23 2.83 -17.77
C ALA A 77 11.42 3.77 -17.99
N TRP A 78 12.36 3.81 -17.05
CA TRP A 78 13.58 4.62 -17.17
C TRP A 78 14.46 4.21 -18.35
N LEU A 79 14.63 2.91 -18.58
CA LEU A 79 15.36 2.41 -19.75
C LEU A 79 14.70 2.87 -21.06
N LEU A 80 13.38 2.74 -21.18
CA LEU A 80 12.64 3.12 -22.38
C LEU A 80 12.66 4.63 -22.62
N LEU A 81 12.49 5.43 -21.56
CA LEU A 81 12.64 6.89 -21.60
C LEU A 81 14.05 7.30 -22.06
N SER A 82 15.08 6.64 -21.54
CA SER A 82 16.48 6.90 -21.92
C SER A 82 16.78 6.55 -23.39
N ASN A 83 15.98 5.68 -24.00
CA ASN A 83 16.03 5.35 -25.43
C ASN A 83 15.11 6.25 -26.28
N GLY A 84 14.58 7.34 -25.72
CA GLY A 84 13.78 8.33 -26.44
C GLY A 84 12.29 7.99 -26.59
N LEU A 85 11.80 6.94 -25.93
CA LEU A 85 10.38 6.63 -25.94
C LEU A 85 9.58 7.65 -25.09
N ALA A 86 8.42 8.07 -25.57
CA ALA A 86 7.56 9.00 -24.83
C ALA A 86 7.05 8.40 -23.50
N ALA A 87 6.95 9.22 -22.45
CA ALA A 87 6.54 8.79 -21.11
C ALA A 87 5.17 8.09 -21.08
N ILE A 88 4.22 8.55 -21.90
CA ILE A 88 2.88 7.96 -22.03
C ILE A 88 2.90 6.50 -22.52
N LEU A 89 3.99 6.07 -23.17
CA LEU A 89 4.21 4.68 -23.59
C LEU A 89 5.15 3.95 -22.63
N ALA A 90 6.25 4.59 -22.23
CA ALA A 90 7.26 3.97 -21.37
C ALA A 90 6.71 3.55 -19.99
N ILE A 91 5.88 4.38 -19.36
CA ILE A 91 5.33 4.12 -18.02
C ILE A 91 4.36 2.94 -18.03
N PRO A 92 3.32 2.88 -18.90
CA PRO A 92 2.44 1.71 -18.96
C PRO A 92 3.16 0.42 -19.33
N ILE A 93 4.18 0.46 -20.20
CA ILE A 93 4.98 -0.72 -20.54
C ILE A 93 5.73 -1.22 -19.30
N GLY A 94 6.36 -0.32 -18.55
CA GLY A 94 7.02 -0.67 -17.28
C GLY A 94 6.05 -1.29 -16.27
N ALA A 95 4.86 -0.72 -16.10
CA ALA A 95 3.82 -1.28 -15.23
C ALA A 95 3.34 -2.65 -15.70
N GLY A 96 3.23 -2.85 -17.02
CA GLY A 96 2.86 -4.14 -17.62
C GLY A 96 3.90 -5.24 -17.34
N VAL A 97 5.19 -4.93 -17.46
CA VAL A 97 6.27 -5.87 -17.11
C VAL A 97 6.23 -6.22 -15.61
N ALA A 98 6.03 -5.22 -14.75
CA ALA A 98 5.90 -5.46 -13.31
C ALA A 98 4.67 -6.32 -12.97
N ALA A 99 3.55 -6.13 -13.66
CA ALA A 99 2.35 -6.96 -13.48
C ALA A 99 2.61 -8.45 -13.84
N ILE A 100 3.41 -8.72 -14.88
CA ILE A 100 3.82 -10.10 -15.22
C ILE A 100 4.65 -10.72 -14.08
N VAL A 101 5.62 -9.98 -13.55
CA VAL A 101 6.45 -10.43 -12.41
C VAL A 101 5.58 -10.69 -11.18
N HIS A 102 4.66 -9.77 -10.89
CA HIS A 102 3.75 -9.84 -9.76
C HIS A 102 2.82 -11.06 -9.83
N VAL A 103 2.13 -11.29 -10.96
CA VAL A 103 1.25 -12.45 -11.17
C VAL A 103 2.03 -13.77 -11.10
N THR A 104 3.25 -13.81 -11.62
CA THR A 104 4.13 -14.99 -11.56
C THR A 104 4.48 -15.33 -10.12
N LEU A 105 4.87 -14.32 -9.33
CA LEU A 105 5.19 -14.49 -7.93
C LEU A 105 3.94 -14.86 -7.12
N ALA A 106 2.80 -14.22 -7.37
CA ALA A 106 1.56 -14.56 -6.69
C ALA A 106 1.12 -16.01 -6.96
N SER A 107 1.24 -16.46 -8.22
CA SER A 107 0.89 -17.83 -8.61
C SER A 107 1.78 -18.87 -7.94
N THR A 108 3.09 -18.65 -7.98
CA THR A 108 4.07 -19.57 -7.38
C THR A 108 3.96 -19.61 -5.86
N ALA A 109 3.70 -18.47 -5.22
CA ALA A 109 3.44 -18.37 -3.78
C ALA A 109 2.22 -19.19 -3.35
N HIS A 110 1.10 -19.01 -4.03
CA HIS A 110 -0.16 -19.67 -3.69
C HIS A 110 -0.05 -21.18 -3.81
N LEU A 111 0.42 -21.66 -4.97
CA LEU A 111 0.55 -23.09 -5.23
C LEU A 111 1.60 -23.73 -4.31
N GLY A 112 2.74 -23.05 -4.09
CA GLY A 112 3.79 -23.52 -3.19
C GLY A 112 3.31 -23.66 -1.75
N ARG A 113 2.60 -22.66 -1.22
CA ARG A 113 2.06 -22.68 0.15
C ARG A 113 0.97 -23.72 0.33
N ALA A 114 0.01 -23.80 -0.58
CA ALA A 114 -1.05 -24.80 -0.51
C ALA A 114 -0.47 -26.23 -0.56
N SER A 115 0.53 -26.46 -1.43
CA SER A 115 1.26 -27.73 -1.49
C SER A 115 1.99 -28.06 -0.19
N ALA A 116 2.65 -27.07 0.44
CA ALA A 116 3.30 -27.24 1.74
C ALA A 116 2.31 -27.59 2.88
N GLN A 117 1.03 -27.24 2.72
CA GLN A 117 -0.03 -27.53 3.69
C GLN A 117 -0.77 -28.85 3.42
N LYS A 118 -0.28 -29.70 2.51
CA LYS A 118 -0.89 -30.99 2.18
C LYS A 118 -1.13 -31.89 3.41
N ARG A 119 -0.26 -31.83 4.42
CA ARG A 119 -0.43 -32.58 5.68
C ARG A 119 -1.69 -32.19 6.47
N PHE A 120 -2.17 -30.96 6.28
CA PHE A 120 -3.37 -30.43 6.90
C PHE A 120 -4.59 -30.51 5.98
N GLU A 121 -4.50 -31.33 4.93
CA GLU A 121 -5.59 -31.58 3.96
C GLU A 121 -6.09 -30.31 3.24
N GLN A 122 -5.29 -29.24 3.19
CA GLN A 122 -5.62 -28.01 2.47
C GLN A 122 -5.61 -28.26 0.95
N PRO A 123 -6.76 -28.17 0.26
CA PRO A 123 -6.82 -28.37 -1.19
C PRO A 123 -6.33 -27.13 -1.94
N ILE A 124 -5.90 -27.35 -3.18
CA ILE A 124 -5.74 -26.28 -4.17
C ILE A 124 -7.08 -26.11 -4.88
N TYR A 125 -7.74 -24.99 -4.63
CA TYR A 125 -9.00 -24.63 -5.28
C TYR A 125 -8.70 -23.92 -6.61
N MET A 126 -8.86 -24.63 -7.72
CA MET A 126 -8.55 -24.06 -9.05
C MET A 126 -9.43 -22.86 -9.41
N ASP A 127 -10.67 -22.82 -8.90
CA ASP A 127 -11.54 -21.67 -9.10
C ASP A 127 -11.05 -20.42 -8.34
N VAL A 128 -10.50 -20.59 -7.14
CA VAL A 128 -9.84 -19.50 -6.39
C VAL A 128 -8.57 -19.06 -7.11
N PHE A 129 -7.75 -20.02 -7.55
CA PHE A 129 -6.53 -19.73 -8.28
C PHE A 129 -6.80 -18.87 -9.53
N ILE A 130 -7.75 -19.26 -10.37
CA ILE A 130 -8.03 -18.54 -11.62
C ILE A 130 -8.70 -17.18 -11.36
N LYS A 131 -9.68 -17.13 -10.44
CA LYS A 131 -10.48 -15.91 -10.23
C LYS A 131 -9.68 -14.77 -9.60
N GLN A 132 -8.66 -15.06 -8.78
CA GLN A 132 -7.93 -14.03 -8.05
C GLN A 132 -6.73 -13.45 -8.78
N LEU A 133 -6.17 -14.17 -9.77
CA LEU A 133 -5.01 -13.66 -10.51
C LEU A 133 -5.32 -12.41 -11.33
N LEU A 134 -6.52 -12.32 -11.92
CA LEU A 134 -6.88 -11.14 -12.72
C LEU A 134 -7.07 -9.89 -11.85
N PRO A 135 -7.85 -9.91 -10.75
CA PRO A 135 -7.94 -8.76 -9.84
C PRO A 135 -6.58 -8.38 -9.24
N ILE A 136 -5.73 -9.35 -8.85
CA ILE A 136 -4.34 -9.10 -8.42
C ILE A 136 -3.58 -8.30 -9.49
N ALA A 137 -3.62 -8.78 -10.74
CA ALA A 137 -2.94 -8.11 -11.85
C ALA A 137 -3.46 -6.69 -12.07
N THR A 138 -4.78 -6.49 -12.06
CA THR A 138 -5.40 -5.20 -12.37
C THR A 138 -5.18 -4.17 -11.28
N HIS A 139 -5.37 -4.54 -10.01
CA HIS A 139 -5.17 -3.60 -8.90
C HIS A 139 -3.68 -3.29 -8.74
N GLY A 140 -2.81 -4.31 -8.81
CA GLY A 140 -1.35 -4.15 -8.78
C GLY A 140 -0.85 -3.26 -9.91
N PHE A 141 -1.35 -3.45 -11.13
CA PHE A 141 -1.00 -2.62 -12.29
C PHE A 141 -1.32 -1.14 -12.05
N VAL A 142 -2.51 -0.81 -11.55
CA VAL A 142 -2.91 0.59 -11.29
C VAL A 142 -2.03 1.22 -10.21
N ALA A 143 -1.74 0.48 -9.14
CA ALA A 143 -0.88 0.94 -8.07
C ALA A 143 0.54 1.22 -8.58
N VAL A 144 1.15 0.25 -9.25
CA VAL A 144 2.51 0.33 -9.79
C VAL A 144 2.63 1.40 -10.88
N LEU A 145 1.62 1.54 -11.75
CA LEU A 145 1.57 2.60 -12.77
C LEU A 145 1.56 3.99 -12.11
N SER A 146 0.79 4.15 -11.04
CA SER A 146 0.70 5.41 -10.30
C SER A 146 2.04 5.74 -9.63
N ILE A 147 2.68 4.78 -8.96
CA ILE A 147 4.01 4.95 -8.37
C ILE A 147 5.07 5.28 -9.44
N THR A 148 5.05 4.59 -10.57
CA THR A 148 6.02 4.82 -11.65
C THR A 148 5.84 6.22 -12.26
N THR A 149 4.60 6.69 -12.35
CA THR A 149 4.29 8.06 -12.75
C THR A 149 4.81 9.08 -11.74
N ILE A 150 4.65 8.83 -10.43
CA ILE A 150 5.24 9.67 -9.38
C ILE A 150 6.76 9.73 -9.52
N CYS A 151 7.41 8.59 -9.72
CA CYS A 151 8.86 8.52 -9.91
C CYS A 151 9.32 9.33 -11.12
N TYR A 152 8.59 9.25 -12.24
CA TYR A 152 8.87 10.05 -13.43
C TYR A 152 8.70 11.54 -13.17
N ILE A 153 7.62 11.95 -12.49
CA ILE A 153 7.38 13.36 -12.18
C ILE A 153 8.51 13.91 -11.31
N GLN A 154 8.86 13.19 -10.24
CA GLN A 154 9.90 13.61 -9.30
C GLN A 154 11.31 13.61 -9.91
N ALA A 155 11.62 12.68 -10.83
CA ALA A 155 12.94 12.57 -11.42
C ALA A 155 13.13 13.44 -12.68
N SER A 156 12.06 13.79 -13.40
CA SER A 156 12.21 14.35 -14.75
C SER A 156 11.26 15.51 -15.10
N VAL A 157 10.21 15.76 -14.32
CA VAL A 157 9.20 16.79 -14.63
C VAL A 157 9.24 17.97 -13.66
N MET A 158 9.56 17.72 -12.39
CA MET A 158 9.71 18.78 -11.40
C MET A 158 10.76 19.82 -11.84
N PRO A 159 10.62 21.10 -11.45
CA PRO A 159 11.62 22.12 -11.78
C PRO A 159 13.01 21.79 -11.21
N GLU A 160 14.06 22.28 -11.88
CA GLU A 160 15.44 22.16 -11.41
C GLU A 160 15.57 22.67 -9.97
N GLY A 161 16.22 21.88 -9.12
CA GLY A 161 16.33 22.13 -7.67
C GLY A 161 15.28 21.42 -6.80
N LEU A 162 14.15 20.99 -7.38
CA LEU A 162 13.13 20.14 -6.70
C LEU A 162 13.07 18.72 -7.25
N GLN A 163 13.82 18.43 -8.31
CA GLN A 163 13.97 17.07 -8.81
C GLN A 163 14.66 16.19 -7.78
N SER A 164 14.21 14.95 -7.69
CA SER A 164 14.88 13.93 -6.88
C SER A 164 16.28 13.64 -7.43
N ILE A 165 17.26 13.57 -6.54
CA ILE A 165 18.63 13.11 -6.84
C ILE A 165 18.70 11.60 -7.07
N PHE A 166 17.69 10.85 -6.64
CA PHE A 166 17.63 9.41 -6.80
C PHE A 166 17.11 9.03 -8.19
N PRO A 167 17.73 8.03 -8.85
CA PRO A 167 17.25 7.54 -10.14
C PRO A 167 15.88 6.86 -9.98
N MET A 168 15.07 6.89 -11.04
CA MET A 168 13.71 6.34 -11.04
C MET A 168 13.58 4.93 -10.44
N PRO A 169 14.48 3.95 -10.70
CA PRO A 169 14.34 2.61 -10.13
C PRO A 169 14.47 2.60 -8.60
N LEU A 170 15.35 3.44 -8.05
CA LEU A 170 15.51 3.59 -6.60
C LEU A 170 14.33 4.34 -5.98
N LEU A 171 13.77 5.35 -6.66
CA LEU A 171 12.51 5.98 -6.25
C LEU A 171 11.36 4.96 -6.23
N GLY A 172 11.28 4.11 -7.25
CA GLY A 172 10.30 3.03 -7.32
C GLY A 172 10.41 2.09 -6.12
N LEU A 173 11.65 1.71 -5.75
CA LEU A 173 11.89 0.90 -4.55
C LEU A 173 11.43 1.61 -3.28
N ILE A 174 11.81 2.87 -3.07
CA ILE A 174 11.49 3.64 -1.86
C ILE A 174 9.98 3.82 -1.72
N TRP A 175 9.31 4.29 -2.78
CA TRP A 175 7.87 4.50 -2.75
C TRP A 175 7.09 3.20 -2.70
N GLY A 176 7.58 2.14 -3.35
CA GLY A 176 7.01 0.79 -3.27
C GLY A 176 7.08 0.21 -1.85
N ILE A 177 8.19 0.37 -1.14
CA ILE A 177 8.28 -0.03 0.28
C ILE A 177 7.35 0.83 1.13
N THR A 178 7.31 2.14 0.86
CA THR A 178 6.48 3.08 1.63
C THR A 178 5.01 2.75 1.52
N ILE A 179 4.49 2.56 0.29
CA ILE A 179 3.08 2.24 0.07
C ILE A 179 2.71 0.89 0.68
N GLY A 180 3.52 -0.16 0.49
CA GLY A 180 3.26 -1.46 1.11
C GLY A 180 3.41 -1.46 2.64
N SER A 181 4.09 -0.47 3.22
CA SER A 181 4.08 -0.28 4.69
C SER A 181 2.79 0.38 5.17
N ILE A 182 2.24 1.29 4.36
CA ILE A 182 1.02 2.02 4.68
C ILE A 182 -0.20 1.13 4.51
N GLY A 183 -0.32 0.35 3.43
CA GLY A 183 -1.36 -0.67 3.23
C GLY A 183 -1.50 -1.53 4.48
N SER A 184 -0.40 -2.19 4.84
CA SER A 184 -0.35 -3.06 6.02
C SER A 184 -0.64 -2.36 7.35
N SER A 185 -0.46 -1.05 7.46
CA SER A 185 -0.65 -0.31 8.72
C SER A 185 -2.04 0.32 8.84
N VAL A 186 -2.75 0.53 7.72
CA VAL A 186 -3.93 1.41 7.67
C VAL A 186 -5.17 0.67 7.18
N GLY A 187 -5.14 0.06 5.99
CA GLY A 187 -6.34 -0.56 5.42
C GLY A 187 -6.70 -1.87 6.10
N ASP A 188 -5.68 -2.61 6.53
CA ASP A 188 -5.71 -3.82 7.37
C ASP A 188 -6.67 -3.75 8.57
N VAL A 189 -6.80 -2.57 9.16
CA VAL A 189 -7.61 -2.33 10.37
C VAL A 189 -9.11 -2.49 10.08
N HIS A 190 -9.57 -2.09 8.89
CA HIS A 190 -10.99 -2.12 8.53
C HIS A 190 -11.45 -3.53 8.19
N TYR A 191 -10.53 -4.38 7.71
CA TYR A 191 -10.83 -5.73 7.29
C TYR A 191 -11.11 -6.67 8.48
N GLY A 192 -10.21 -6.69 9.46
CA GLY A 192 -10.31 -7.61 10.60
C GLY A 192 -11.25 -7.15 11.70
N THR A 193 -11.09 -5.89 12.10
CA THR A 193 -11.58 -5.41 13.40
C THR A 193 -13.09 -5.20 13.39
N GLU A 194 -13.69 -4.88 12.24
CA GLU A 194 -15.10 -4.53 12.17
C GLU A 194 -16.05 -5.69 11.87
N ARG A 195 -15.59 -6.87 11.40
CA ARG A 195 -16.52 -7.96 11.03
C ARG A 195 -16.06 -9.37 11.41
N GLU A 196 -14.78 -9.60 11.62
CA GLU A 196 -14.27 -10.88 12.13
C GLU A 196 -14.15 -10.90 13.66
N PHE A 197 -14.02 -9.72 14.28
CA PHE A 197 -13.78 -9.56 15.71
C PHE A 197 -14.83 -8.68 16.40
N GLN A 198 -16.03 -8.52 15.81
CA GLN A 198 -17.16 -7.86 16.50
C GLN A 198 -17.55 -8.57 17.81
N ASP A 199 -17.23 -9.86 17.93
CA ASP A 199 -17.46 -10.65 19.15
C ASP A 199 -16.37 -10.44 20.22
N ARG A 200 -15.40 -9.54 19.99
CA ARG A 200 -14.27 -9.30 20.87
C ARG A 200 -14.34 -7.93 21.56
N PRO A 201 -13.86 -7.83 22.81
CA PRO A 201 -13.68 -6.54 23.46
C PRO A 201 -12.80 -5.60 22.64
N PHE A 202 -13.12 -4.32 22.72
CA PHE A 202 -12.33 -3.26 22.11
C PHE A 202 -10.86 -3.32 22.58
N GLY A 203 -9.93 -3.31 21.63
CA GLY A 203 -8.50 -3.36 21.90
C GLY A 203 -7.93 -4.72 22.31
N GLU A 204 -8.69 -5.83 22.23
CA GLU A 204 -8.16 -7.17 22.48
C GLU A 204 -7.14 -7.58 21.39
N GLY A 205 -5.89 -7.85 21.79
CA GLY A 205 -4.88 -8.44 20.91
C GLY A 205 -5.28 -9.84 20.41
N LYS A 206 -4.93 -10.18 19.15
CA LYS A 206 -5.38 -11.42 18.52
C LYS A 206 -4.63 -12.65 19.04
N ARG A 207 -5.33 -13.56 19.72
CA ARG A 207 -4.77 -14.88 20.08
C ARG A 207 -4.62 -15.78 18.87
N VAL A 208 -3.56 -16.59 18.87
CA VAL A 208 -3.16 -17.42 17.72
C VAL A 208 -4.26 -18.41 17.29
N THR A 209 -5.02 -18.91 18.25
CA THR A 209 -6.11 -19.86 18.04
C THR A 209 -7.29 -19.32 17.21
N TYR A 210 -7.38 -18.00 17.04
CA TYR A 210 -8.45 -17.35 16.27
C TYR A 210 -8.04 -16.99 14.85
N HIS A 211 -6.76 -17.13 14.48
CA HIS A 211 -6.26 -16.78 13.14
C HIS A 211 -6.96 -17.51 12.00
N GLY A 212 -7.42 -18.75 12.22
CA GLY A 212 -8.15 -19.53 11.21
C GLY A 212 -9.67 -19.30 11.15
N LYS A 213 -10.26 -18.48 12.03
CA LYS A 213 -11.72 -18.23 12.02
C LYS A 213 -12.19 -17.29 10.91
N ILE A 214 -11.26 -16.54 10.29
CA ILE A 214 -11.43 -15.74 9.06
C ILE A 214 -12.12 -16.50 7.92
N THR A 215 -12.00 -17.83 7.92
CA THR A 215 -12.47 -18.74 6.87
C THR A 215 -13.93 -19.18 7.07
N ARG A 216 -14.56 -18.80 8.18
CA ARG A 216 -15.92 -19.24 8.54
C ARG A 216 -17.02 -18.44 7.80
N TYR A 217 -18.24 -18.98 7.86
CA TYR A 217 -19.42 -18.49 7.15
C TYR A 217 -19.65 -16.96 7.32
N ALA A 218 -19.81 -16.27 6.19
CA ALA A 218 -20.50 -14.99 6.08
C ALA A 218 -22.03 -15.18 6.12
N GLU A 219 -22.78 -14.08 6.08
CA GLU A 219 -24.25 -14.04 6.13
C GLU A 219 -24.94 -14.98 5.13
N CYS A 220 -24.32 -15.24 3.97
CA CYS A 220 -24.89 -16.03 2.88
C CYS A 220 -24.05 -17.25 2.45
N GLY A 221 -22.99 -17.64 3.19
CA GLY A 221 -22.14 -18.78 2.79
C GLY A 221 -20.67 -18.66 3.19
N ILE A 222 -19.78 -19.40 2.50
CA ILE A 222 -18.34 -19.37 2.78
C ILE A 222 -17.73 -18.06 2.26
N ARG A 223 -17.09 -17.29 3.14
CA ARG A 223 -16.42 -16.03 2.79
C ARG A 223 -15.25 -16.26 1.83
N ASN A 224 -15.07 -15.36 0.87
CA ASN A 224 -13.91 -15.33 -0.01
C ASN A 224 -13.32 -13.90 -0.10
N GLN A 225 -12.17 -13.76 -0.76
CA GLN A 225 -11.47 -12.48 -0.89
C GLN A 225 -12.20 -11.43 -1.69
N ASN A 226 -13.12 -11.80 -2.58
CA ASN A 226 -13.89 -10.82 -3.33
C ASN A 226 -14.85 -10.06 -2.41
N ASP A 227 -15.41 -10.73 -1.40
CA ASP A 227 -16.27 -10.09 -0.39
C ASP A 227 -15.48 -9.06 0.44
N ILE A 228 -14.21 -9.34 0.66
CA ILE A 228 -13.27 -8.54 1.45
C ILE A 228 -12.88 -7.30 0.67
N VAL A 229 -12.40 -7.51 -0.54
CA VAL A 229 -11.99 -6.45 -1.47
C VAL A 229 -13.18 -5.52 -1.74
N TYR A 230 -14.40 -6.06 -1.87
CA TYR A 230 -15.60 -5.23 -2.04
C TYR A 230 -15.87 -4.30 -0.85
N PHE A 231 -15.61 -4.76 0.37
CA PHE A 231 -15.73 -3.94 1.58
C PHE A 231 -14.60 -2.92 1.66
N CYS A 232 -13.35 -3.35 1.49
CA CYS A 232 -12.19 -2.48 1.54
C CYS A 232 -12.19 -1.43 0.43
N ALA A 233 -12.76 -1.72 -0.75
CA ALA A 233 -12.94 -0.74 -1.82
C ALA A 233 -13.75 0.49 -1.41
N LYS A 234 -14.58 0.39 -0.36
CA LYS A 234 -15.37 1.50 0.18
C LYS A 234 -14.73 2.16 1.39
N HIS A 235 -13.86 1.46 2.10
CA HIS A 235 -13.36 1.86 3.41
C HIS A 235 -11.83 1.77 3.50
N GLY A 236 -11.27 0.55 3.59
CA GLY A 236 -9.82 0.31 3.74
C GLY A 236 -8.99 1.04 2.66
N GLY A 237 -9.25 0.75 1.39
CA GLY A 237 -8.51 1.29 0.26
C GLY A 237 -8.51 2.82 0.24
N PRO A 238 -9.68 3.49 0.27
CA PRO A 238 -9.73 4.95 0.33
C PRO A 238 -8.94 5.54 1.51
N VAL A 239 -8.94 4.90 2.69
CA VAL A 239 -8.17 5.40 3.84
C VAL A 239 -6.67 5.19 3.64
N THR A 240 -6.23 4.03 3.16
CA THR A 240 -4.83 3.77 2.77
C THR A 240 -4.35 4.80 1.74
N GLY A 241 -5.16 5.04 0.70
CA GLY A 241 -4.93 6.08 -0.30
C GLY A 241 -4.82 7.48 0.31
N LEU A 242 -5.75 7.87 1.19
CA LEU A 242 -5.72 9.17 1.85
C LEU A 242 -4.44 9.35 2.69
N VAL A 243 -4.00 8.33 3.43
CA VAL A 243 -2.77 8.41 4.22
C VAL A 243 -1.56 8.56 3.31
N PHE A 244 -1.42 7.73 2.28
CA PHE A 244 -0.27 7.82 1.38
C PHE A 244 -0.26 9.14 0.58
N GLY A 245 -1.42 9.56 0.07
CA GLY A 245 -1.60 10.86 -0.59
C GLY A 245 -1.25 12.03 0.34
N SER A 246 -1.63 11.97 1.61
CA SER A 246 -1.31 13.00 2.61
C SER A 246 0.20 13.06 2.91
N ILE A 247 0.88 11.91 2.99
CA ILE A 247 2.33 11.86 3.19
C ILE A 247 3.04 12.57 2.03
N LEU A 248 2.69 12.25 0.79
CA LEU A 248 3.28 12.90 -0.38
C LEU A 248 2.92 14.38 -0.45
N LEU A 249 1.69 14.75 -0.07
CA LEU A 249 1.28 16.15 0.00
C LEU A 249 2.13 16.93 1.01
N PHE A 250 2.24 16.43 2.25
CA PHE A 250 3.03 17.08 3.30
C PHE A 250 4.51 17.11 2.98
N GLU A 251 5.07 16.08 2.34
CA GLU A 251 6.47 16.05 1.93
C GLU A 251 6.78 17.09 0.85
N ASN A 252 5.92 17.21 -0.16
CA ASN A 252 6.05 18.26 -1.18
C ASN A 252 5.85 19.65 -0.57
N TRP A 253 4.89 19.82 0.34
CA TRP A 253 4.61 21.09 0.99
C TRP A 253 5.73 21.55 1.92
N ARG A 254 6.31 20.61 2.68
CA ARG A 254 7.49 20.82 3.53
C ARG A 254 8.66 21.36 2.70
N SER A 255 8.94 20.72 1.57
CA SER A 255 10.02 21.12 0.66
C SER A 255 9.76 22.47 -0.01
N LEU A 256 8.51 22.72 -0.44
CA LEU A 256 8.10 23.99 -1.04
C LEU A 256 8.20 25.16 -0.05
N LEU A 257 7.68 25.02 1.16
CA LEU A 257 7.74 26.08 2.17
C LEU A 257 9.18 26.37 2.59
N GLY A 258 10.01 25.33 2.73
CA GLY A 258 11.43 25.53 3.02
C GLY A 258 12.14 26.31 1.92
N LEU A 259 11.86 26.01 0.64
CA LEU A 259 12.35 26.77 -0.51
C LEU A 259 11.89 28.24 -0.49
N MET A 260 10.63 28.49 -0.14
CA MET A 260 10.04 29.84 -0.14
C MET A 260 10.54 30.72 1.02
N ILE A 261 10.80 30.12 2.19
CA ILE A 261 11.18 30.85 3.41
C ILE A 261 12.71 30.99 3.52
N GLY A 262 13.46 29.98 3.05
CA GLY A 262 14.91 29.99 3.11
C GLY A 262 15.54 30.96 2.10
N MET A 263 16.23 31.98 2.61
CA MET A 263 16.90 32.99 1.79
C MET A 263 18.25 32.49 1.21
N THR A 264 18.85 31.47 1.81
CA THR A 264 20.06 30.78 1.33
C THR A 264 19.78 29.28 1.18
N PRO A 265 20.53 28.54 0.32
CA PRO A 265 20.34 27.09 0.17
C PRO A 265 20.42 26.33 1.49
N GLU A 266 21.35 26.70 2.38
CA GLU A 266 21.47 26.10 3.70
C GLU A 266 20.23 26.38 4.56
N ALA A 267 19.73 27.63 4.56
CA ALA A 267 18.53 28.00 5.29
C ALA A 267 17.28 27.27 4.76
N GLN A 268 17.19 27.02 3.45
CA GLN A 268 16.08 26.27 2.85
C GLN A 268 16.00 24.84 3.38
N VAL A 269 17.15 24.18 3.55
CA VAL A 269 17.22 22.83 4.14
C VAL A 269 16.75 22.86 5.60
N TRP A 270 17.27 23.79 6.41
CA TRP A 270 16.90 23.89 7.82
C TRP A 270 15.42 24.22 8.03
N TRP A 271 14.85 25.13 7.23
CA TRP A 271 13.41 25.41 7.26
C TRP A 271 12.58 24.20 6.84
N SER A 272 12.99 23.48 5.79
CA SER A 272 12.31 22.24 5.38
C SER A 272 12.32 21.18 6.48
N ILE A 273 13.44 21.02 7.20
CA ILE A 273 13.52 20.08 8.33
C ILE A 273 12.62 20.54 9.48
N GLY A 274 12.70 21.81 9.86
CA GLY A 274 11.91 22.38 10.96
C GLY A 274 10.40 22.25 10.74
N ILE A 275 9.93 22.52 9.52
CA ILE A 275 8.51 22.34 9.14
C ILE A 275 8.11 20.87 9.23
N GLY A 276 8.97 19.94 8.76
CA GLY A 276 8.72 18.51 8.87
C GLY A 276 8.56 18.04 10.31
N VAL A 277 9.48 18.47 11.19
CA VAL A 277 9.41 18.19 12.63
C VAL A 277 8.11 18.76 13.23
N GLY A 278 7.74 19.98 12.85
CA GLY A 278 6.49 20.60 13.29
C GLY A 278 5.25 19.79 12.89
N ILE A 279 5.17 19.33 11.64
CA ILE A 279 4.08 18.47 11.15
C ILE A 279 4.01 17.18 11.97
N VAL A 280 5.14 16.51 12.20
CA VAL A 280 5.19 15.26 12.99
C VAL A 280 4.72 15.48 14.42
N ILE A 281 5.15 16.56 15.08
CA ILE A 281 4.70 16.89 16.45
C ILE A 281 3.18 17.09 16.49
N VAL A 282 2.63 17.84 15.53
CA VAL A 282 1.17 18.06 15.44
C VAL A 282 0.43 16.73 15.27
N LEU A 283 0.91 15.84 14.40
CA LEU A 283 0.31 14.51 14.20
C LEU A 283 0.38 13.65 15.46
N ILE A 284 1.50 13.68 16.20
CA ILE A 284 1.64 12.98 17.48
C ILE A 284 0.63 13.49 18.51
N VAL A 285 0.47 14.81 18.62
CA VAL A 285 -0.50 15.42 19.54
C VAL A 285 -1.93 15.03 19.15
N ILE A 286 -2.28 15.11 17.87
CA ILE A 286 -3.59 14.67 17.37
C ILE A 286 -3.83 13.19 17.71
N ASN A 287 -2.84 12.32 17.47
CA ASN A 287 -2.95 10.90 17.80
C ASN A 287 -3.15 10.68 19.31
N TYR A 288 -2.39 11.37 20.16
CA TYR A 288 -2.55 11.28 21.61
C TYR A 288 -3.96 11.68 22.07
N LEU A 289 -4.49 12.78 21.52
CA LEU A 289 -5.85 13.23 21.82
C LEU A 289 -6.91 12.23 21.33
N LEU A 290 -6.71 11.66 20.14
CA LEU A 290 -7.61 10.68 19.54
C LEU A 290 -7.63 9.37 20.33
N VAL A 291 -6.46 8.83 20.71
CA VAL A 291 -6.36 7.64 21.57
C VAL A 291 -7.00 7.90 22.94
N GLY A 292 -6.73 9.07 23.53
CA GLY A 292 -7.36 9.46 24.78
C GLY A 292 -8.89 9.56 24.69
N PHE A 293 -9.43 10.06 23.58
CA PHE A 293 -10.86 10.08 23.30
C PHE A 293 -11.41 8.66 23.10
N ALA A 294 -10.72 7.82 22.32
CA ALA A 294 -11.15 6.46 22.03
C ALA A 294 -11.22 5.61 23.30
N ARG A 295 -10.20 5.68 24.16
CA ARG A 295 -10.17 4.97 25.45
C ARG A 295 -11.33 5.39 26.37
N LYS A 296 -11.63 6.70 26.42
CA LYS A 296 -12.75 7.23 27.21
C LYS A 296 -14.13 6.82 26.70
N LYS A 297 -14.27 6.65 25.39
CA LYS A 297 -15.57 6.39 24.74
C LYS A 297 -15.88 4.90 24.56
N TYR A 298 -14.86 4.10 24.22
CA TYR A 298 -15.01 2.70 23.83
C TYR A 298 -14.44 1.70 24.85
N GLY A 299 -13.75 2.19 25.89
CA GLY A 299 -13.12 1.37 26.93
C GLY A 299 -11.60 1.29 26.79
N GLU A 300 -10.93 0.77 27.82
CA GLU A 300 -9.49 0.55 27.80
C GLU A 300 -9.12 -0.56 26.79
N PHE A 301 -7.91 -0.48 26.23
CA PHE A 301 -7.42 -1.56 25.38
C PHE A 301 -7.11 -2.77 26.26
N VAL A 302 -7.69 -3.93 25.92
CA VAL A 302 -7.55 -5.15 26.72
C VAL A 302 -6.31 -5.94 26.25
N GLY A 303 -5.30 -6.10 27.11
CA GLY A 303 -4.15 -6.95 26.82
C GLY A 303 -2.92 -6.25 26.20
N GLU A 304 -2.73 -4.96 26.50
CA GLU A 304 -1.39 -4.34 26.47
C GLU A 304 -0.49 -4.87 27.60
#